data_AF-A0A841GXU7-F1
#
_entry.id   AF-A0A841GXU7-F1
#
_cell.length_a   1.000
_cell.length_b   1.000
_cell.length_c   1.000
_cell.angle_alpha   90.00
_cell.angle_beta   90.00
_cell.angle_gamma   90.00
#
_symmetry.space_group_name_H-M   'P 1'
#
loop_
_entity.id
_entity.type
_entity.pdbx_description
1 polymer ?
#
loop_
_entity_poly.entity_id
_entity_poly.type
_entity_poly.pdbx_seq_one_letter_code
_entity_poly.pdbx_strand_id
1 'polypeptide(L)'
;MPSHSLRLSLCAALLAVPGARAAAQTEQTACYVAYRFTPTGGGNGYSLHFAIVEAPVPASRGEIAMLAGLGRGTGRDEGAFPLGVVRGRDAAVAQVRERLELEAPGGVAARDMSYSGNCSEAAMGRRGQIATGVVVRRTPAPRTTADSVAMIRRWAEGGNPMAQADLASRYDRGQGVVKDDAQAVRWFRAAAEGGVPEAMFATGNMMMNGRGTARDEAGAVGWYTRAARAGYRDAEYLLGLLHESGRGVPASEAEALRWYRLAAEHGKPEGARMVGLMTATGRGTARDDAEALRWLQRASEAGDAEAMGSLAGMYAGGRGVVASMPQALQWMRRAAEGGHGESQYNYALVLMQGQLVAADIPAGMAMLRRAAEGGYGRGQELLGNLYYLGENVPASDADAVRWWTRAAEKGVPGAQSNLGQMLARGRGAPRDDVAAAVWLDLGREALADDEEGRTIDAALRARLTPAQRAEVQRRVAEWRRTHGG
;
A
#
# COMPACT_ATOMS: atom_id res chain seq x y z
N MET A 1 -34.96 -15.29 4.35
CA MET A 1 -33.68 -16.02 4.49
C MET A 1 -33.12 -16.32 3.10
N PRO A 2 -31.80 -16.22 2.89
CA PRO A 2 -31.25 -15.61 1.69
C PRO A 2 -31.04 -16.60 0.54
N SER A 3 -31.41 -16.17 -0.67
CA SER A 3 -31.06 -16.82 -1.93
C SER A 3 -29.75 -16.22 -2.45
N HIS A 4 -28.67 -17.00 -2.40
CA HIS A 4 -27.41 -16.67 -3.05
C HIS A 4 -27.57 -16.76 -4.57
N SER A 5 -27.33 -15.66 -5.26
CA SER A 5 -27.27 -15.60 -6.72
C SER A 5 -25.80 -15.48 -7.14
N LEU A 6 -25.24 -16.54 -7.71
CA LEU A 6 -23.94 -16.51 -8.39
C LEU A 6 -24.16 -15.99 -9.83
N ARG A 7 -23.64 -14.81 -10.12
CA ARG A 7 -23.51 -14.27 -11.49
C ARG A 7 -22.06 -14.44 -11.95
N LEU A 8 -21.83 -15.28 -12.94
CA LEU A 8 -20.60 -15.24 -13.74
C LEU A 8 -20.74 -14.09 -14.76
N SER A 9 -19.93 -13.05 -14.61
CA SER A 9 -19.76 -11.99 -15.62
C SER A 9 -18.32 -11.99 -16.09
N LEU A 10 -18.08 -12.56 -17.28
CA LEU A 10 -16.78 -12.41 -17.97
C LEU A 10 -16.76 -11.00 -18.59
N CYS A 11 -16.04 -10.06 -17.99
CA CYS A 11 -15.79 -8.75 -18.60
C CYS A 11 -14.52 -8.81 -19.46
N ALA A 12 -14.69 -8.76 -20.78
CA ALA A 12 -13.57 -8.49 -21.70
C ALA A 12 -13.25 -6.98 -21.67
N ALA A 13 -12.14 -6.60 -21.05
CA ALA A 13 -11.61 -5.23 -21.09
C ALA A 13 -10.65 -5.07 -22.28
N LEU A 14 -11.11 -4.40 -23.35
CA LEU A 14 -10.26 -3.91 -24.43
C LEU A 14 -9.69 -2.54 -24.01
N LEU A 15 -8.40 -2.47 -23.72
CA LEU A 15 -7.68 -1.20 -23.61
C LEU A 15 -7.16 -0.79 -25.00
N ALA A 16 -7.65 0.33 -25.50
CA ALA A 16 -7.06 1.01 -26.65
C ALA A 16 -5.78 1.72 -26.22
N VAL A 17 -4.63 1.36 -26.80
CA VAL A 17 -3.37 2.10 -26.64
C VAL A 17 -3.42 3.34 -27.55
N PRO A 18 -3.28 4.57 -27.04
CA PRO A 18 -3.19 5.75 -27.88
C PRO A 18 -1.76 5.88 -28.42
N GLY A 19 -1.60 5.77 -29.74
CA GLY A 19 -0.35 6.08 -30.43
C GLY A 19 0.10 5.01 -31.40
N ALA A 20 -0.52 4.92 -32.57
CA ALA A 20 0.11 4.31 -33.74
C ALA A 20 -0.48 4.94 -35.01
N ARG A 21 0.29 5.86 -35.60
CA ARG A 21 0.05 6.29 -36.99
C ARG A 21 0.27 5.10 -37.91
N ALA A 22 -0.59 5.01 -38.92
CA ALA A 22 -0.64 3.98 -39.93
C ALA A 22 0.70 3.77 -40.66
N ALA A 23 1.09 2.50 -40.84
CA ALA A 23 1.76 2.02 -42.05
C ALA A 23 1.82 0.48 -42.12
N ALA A 24 1.42 -0.02 -43.29
CA ALA A 24 1.83 -1.24 -43.98
C ALA A 24 1.36 -2.64 -43.51
N GLN A 25 0.80 -3.33 -44.52
CA GLN A 25 0.35 -4.72 -44.60
C GLN A 25 1.44 -5.71 -44.16
N THR A 26 1.12 -6.58 -43.22
CA THR A 26 1.77 -7.89 -43.01
C THR A 26 0.79 -8.76 -42.24
N GLU A 27 0.70 -10.03 -42.64
CA GLU A 27 -0.29 -11.06 -42.26
C GLU A 27 -0.67 -11.03 -40.77
N GLN A 28 -1.96 -10.83 -40.48
CA GLN A 28 -2.50 -10.85 -39.13
C GLN A 28 -3.01 -12.27 -38.82
N THR A 29 -2.39 -12.93 -37.85
CA THR A 29 -2.91 -14.16 -37.24
C THR A 29 -3.80 -13.78 -36.06
N ALA A 30 -4.99 -14.36 -35.94
CA ALA A 30 -5.90 -14.14 -34.82
C ALA A 30 -5.94 -15.37 -33.89
N CYS A 31 -5.99 -15.12 -32.59
CA CYS A 31 -6.12 -16.16 -31.57
C CYS A 31 -7.57 -16.25 -31.08
N TYR A 32 -8.08 -17.48 -31.01
CA TYR A 32 -9.43 -17.80 -30.55
C TYR A 32 -9.37 -18.70 -29.32
N VAL A 33 -10.31 -18.54 -28.39
CA VAL A 33 -10.53 -19.52 -27.30
C VAL A 33 -11.80 -20.29 -27.62
N ALA A 34 -11.65 -21.59 -27.86
CA ALA A 34 -12.75 -22.53 -28.00
C ALA A 34 -12.99 -23.21 -26.65
N TYR A 35 -14.25 -23.44 -26.28
CA TYR A 35 -14.59 -24.15 -25.06
C TYR A 35 -15.72 -25.16 -25.26
N ARG A 36 -15.78 -26.17 -24.39
CA ARG A 36 -16.75 -27.26 -24.40
C ARG A 36 -17.13 -27.66 -22.98
N PHE A 37 -18.43 -27.85 -22.75
CA PHE A 37 -18.92 -28.45 -21.50
C PHE A 37 -19.19 -29.94 -21.71
N THR A 38 -18.70 -30.79 -20.81
CA THR A 38 -18.98 -32.24 -20.79
C THR A 38 -19.68 -32.63 -19.50
N PRO A 39 -20.79 -33.39 -19.53
CA PRO A 39 -21.45 -33.84 -18.30
C PRO A 39 -20.53 -34.79 -17.52
N THR A 40 -20.38 -34.58 -16.21
CA THR A 40 -19.67 -35.54 -15.35
C THR A 40 -20.64 -36.67 -14.98
N GLY A 41 -20.27 -37.93 -15.21
CA GLY A 41 -21.15 -39.12 -15.17
C GLY A 41 -21.79 -39.50 -13.83
N GLY A 42 -21.94 -38.58 -12.88
CA GLY A 42 -22.68 -38.74 -11.63
C GLY A 42 -23.18 -37.40 -11.09
N GLY A 43 -24.46 -37.08 -11.34
CA GLY A 43 -25.14 -35.86 -10.84
C GLY A 43 -24.80 -34.57 -11.62
N ASN A 44 -25.60 -33.51 -11.37
CA ASN A 44 -25.67 -32.20 -12.08
C ASN A 44 -24.35 -31.36 -12.12
N GLY A 45 -23.26 -31.94 -12.60
CA GLY A 45 -21.98 -31.29 -12.85
C GLY A 45 -21.60 -31.32 -14.34
N TYR A 46 -20.91 -30.27 -14.77
CA TYR A 46 -20.30 -30.17 -16.09
C TYR A 46 -18.81 -29.83 -15.94
N SER A 47 -17.95 -30.47 -16.73
CA SER A 47 -16.54 -30.11 -16.89
C SER A 47 -16.37 -29.14 -18.06
N LEU A 48 -15.70 -28.02 -17.81
CA LEU A 48 -15.33 -27.06 -18.84
C LEU A 48 -13.94 -27.39 -19.40
N HIS A 49 -13.86 -27.69 -20.69
CA HIS A 49 -12.63 -27.84 -21.44
C HIS A 49 -12.42 -26.62 -22.34
N PHE A 50 -11.22 -26.07 -22.43
CA PHE A 50 -10.92 -24.98 -23.36
C PHE A 50 -9.58 -25.20 -24.08
N ALA A 51 -9.48 -24.65 -25.29
CA ALA A 51 -8.29 -24.69 -26.13
C ALA A 51 -8.07 -23.35 -26.84
N ILE A 52 -6.81 -23.00 -27.06
CA ILE A 52 -6.41 -21.82 -27.85
C ILE A 52 -6.14 -22.28 -29.27
N VAL A 53 -6.79 -21.66 -30.26
CA VAL A 53 -6.66 -22.00 -31.68
C VAL A 53 -6.14 -20.78 -32.46
N GLU A 54 -5.10 -20.98 -33.27
CA GLU A 54 -4.56 -19.98 -34.19
C GLU A 54 -5.19 -20.17 -35.58
N ALA A 55 -5.74 -19.10 -36.17
CA ALA A 55 -6.25 -19.11 -37.55
C ALA A 55 -5.98 -17.78 -38.27
N PRO A 56 -5.83 -17.80 -39.61
CA PRO A 56 -5.72 -16.56 -40.40
C PRO A 56 -7.01 -15.76 -40.31
N VAL A 57 -6.91 -14.42 -40.26
CA VAL A 57 -8.06 -13.51 -40.19
C VAL A 57 -8.93 -13.65 -41.45
N PRO A 58 -10.19 -14.11 -41.35
CA PRO A 58 -11.04 -14.26 -42.53
C PRO A 58 -11.47 -12.89 -43.06
N ALA A 59 -11.41 -12.72 -44.39
CA ALA A 59 -11.67 -11.44 -45.06
C ALA A 59 -13.16 -11.09 -45.17
N SER A 60 -14.09 -11.96 -44.75
CA SER A 60 -15.52 -11.68 -44.80
C SER A 60 -16.38 -12.43 -43.77
N ARG A 61 -17.58 -11.89 -43.50
CA ARG A 61 -18.59 -12.41 -42.54
C ARG A 61 -19.04 -13.86 -42.80
N GLY A 62 -18.81 -14.42 -43.99
CA GLY A 62 -19.24 -15.77 -44.36
C GLY A 62 -18.32 -16.90 -43.86
N GLU A 63 -17.03 -16.62 -43.64
CA GLU A 63 -16.03 -17.65 -43.27
C GLU A 63 -15.93 -17.90 -41.76
N ILE A 64 -16.40 -16.95 -40.93
CA ILE A 64 -16.48 -17.13 -39.46
C ILE A 64 -17.45 -18.28 -39.11
N ALA A 65 -18.46 -18.53 -39.95
CA ALA A 65 -19.35 -19.68 -39.81
C ALA A 65 -18.65 -21.02 -40.16
N MET A 66 -17.55 -21.00 -40.91
CA MET A 66 -16.82 -22.20 -41.34
C MET A 66 -15.80 -22.66 -40.28
N LEU A 67 -15.26 -21.76 -39.45
CA LEU A 67 -14.44 -22.11 -38.26
C LEU A 67 -15.26 -22.72 -37.12
N ALA A 68 -16.57 -22.43 -37.06
CA ALA A 68 -17.53 -23.15 -36.22
C ALA A 68 -17.97 -24.51 -36.83
N GLY A 69 -17.45 -24.88 -38.00
CA GLY A 69 -17.83 -26.06 -38.78
C GLY A 69 -17.04 -27.34 -38.50
N LEU A 70 -16.08 -27.35 -37.56
CA LEU A 70 -15.40 -28.56 -37.10
C LEU A 70 -16.10 -29.15 -35.89
N GLY A 71 -17.32 -29.65 -36.12
CA GLY A 71 -18.14 -30.27 -35.10
C GLY A 71 -19.51 -30.66 -35.61
N ARG A 72 -19.61 -31.58 -36.58
CA ARG A 72 -20.88 -32.30 -36.78
C ARG A 72 -21.07 -33.23 -35.58
N GLY A 73 -21.61 -32.68 -34.50
CA GLY A 73 -22.05 -33.38 -33.29
C GLY A 73 -23.32 -32.73 -32.76
N THR A 74 -24.39 -33.49 -32.64
CA THR A 74 -25.75 -33.03 -32.38
C THR A 74 -25.99 -32.61 -30.92
N GLY A 75 -25.46 -31.48 -30.47
CA GLY A 75 -25.66 -30.95 -29.10
C GLY A 75 -25.62 -29.41 -29.02
N ARG A 76 -26.37 -28.82 -28.08
CA ARG A 76 -26.63 -27.36 -27.95
C ARG A 76 -25.55 -26.58 -27.17
N ASP A 77 -24.36 -27.14 -26.95
CA ASP A 77 -23.41 -26.68 -25.92
C ASP A 77 -21.99 -26.33 -26.44
N GLU A 78 -21.89 -25.70 -27.63
CA GLU A 78 -20.60 -25.30 -28.24
C GLU A 78 -20.64 -23.82 -28.70
N GLY A 79 -19.54 -23.07 -28.50
CA GLY A 79 -19.43 -21.64 -28.86
C GLY A 79 -17.99 -21.09 -28.88
N ALA A 80 -17.77 -19.95 -29.56
CA ALA A 80 -16.46 -19.29 -29.69
C ALA A 80 -16.58 -17.75 -29.60
N PHE A 81 -15.60 -17.08 -28.97
CA PHE A 81 -15.53 -15.61 -28.86
C PHE A 81 -14.15 -15.07 -29.29
N PRO A 82 -14.09 -13.88 -29.95
CA PRO A 82 -12.83 -13.25 -30.30
C PRO A 82 -12.22 -12.50 -29.09
N LEU A 83 -10.92 -12.70 -28.83
CA LEU A 83 -10.19 -12.04 -27.73
C LEU A 83 -9.31 -10.84 -28.19
N GLY A 84 -9.36 -10.48 -29.47
CA GLY A 84 -8.60 -9.36 -30.03
C GLY A 84 -7.43 -9.81 -30.91
N VAL A 85 -6.87 -8.87 -31.67
CA VAL A 85 -5.73 -9.10 -32.57
C VAL A 85 -4.44 -8.80 -31.81
N VAL A 86 -3.58 -9.81 -31.64
CA VAL A 86 -2.27 -9.67 -30.99
C VAL A 86 -1.19 -9.91 -32.02
N ARG A 87 -0.17 -9.04 -32.08
CA ARG A 87 1.00 -9.25 -32.94
C ARG A 87 2.07 -10.01 -32.16
N GLY A 88 2.40 -11.23 -32.62
CA GLY A 88 3.54 -12.00 -32.14
C GLY A 88 3.19 -13.12 -31.14
N ARG A 89 3.86 -14.25 -31.30
CA ARG A 89 3.56 -15.55 -30.67
C ARG A 89 3.81 -15.57 -29.15
N ASP A 90 4.85 -14.88 -28.68
CA ASP A 90 5.32 -15.00 -27.29
C ASP A 90 4.62 -14.05 -26.31
N ALA A 91 4.15 -12.89 -26.79
CA ALA A 91 3.44 -11.91 -25.96
C ALA A 91 2.01 -12.37 -25.62
N ALA A 92 1.34 -13.09 -26.54
CA ALA A 92 -0.02 -13.57 -26.36
C ALA A 92 -0.14 -14.69 -25.31
N VAL A 93 0.82 -15.61 -25.29
CA VAL A 93 0.84 -16.75 -24.35
C VAL A 93 1.20 -16.28 -22.93
N ALA A 94 2.12 -15.33 -22.79
CA ALA A 94 2.51 -14.76 -21.49
C ALA A 94 1.33 -14.03 -20.83
N GLN A 95 0.59 -13.21 -21.58
CA GLN A 95 -0.49 -12.38 -21.05
C GLN A 95 -1.74 -13.19 -20.65
N VAL A 96 -1.99 -14.32 -21.32
CA VAL A 96 -3.07 -15.25 -20.99
C VAL A 96 -2.70 -16.14 -19.78
N ARG A 97 -1.43 -16.56 -19.69
CA ARG A 97 -0.92 -17.36 -18.57
C ARG A 97 -0.89 -16.55 -17.26
N GLU A 98 -0.44 -15.29 -17.32
CA GLU A 98 -0.39 -14.38 -16.18
C GLU A 98 -1.79 -14.09 -15.59
N ARG A 99 -2.82 -13.99 -16.43
CA ARG A 99 -4.21 -13.76 -15.97
C ARG A 99 -4.92 -15.00 -15.44
N LEU A 100 -4.52 -16.20 -15.86
CA LEU A 100 -5.05 -17.46 -15.31
C LEU A 100 -4.41 -17.81 -13.96
N GLU A 101 -3.15 -17.44 -13.73
CA GLU A 101 -2.47 -17.63 -12.44
C GLU A 101 -2.96 -16.68 -11.34
N LEU A 102 -3.54 -15.53 -11.69
CA LEU A 102 -4.04 -14.53 -10.73
C LEU A 102 -5.41 -14.87 -10.09
N GLU A 103 -6.11 -15.91 -10.54
CA GLU A 103 -7.43 -16.30 -9.98
C GLU A 103 -7.46 -17.68 -9.28
N ALA A 104 -6.33 -18.37 -9.15
CA ALA A 104 -6.26 -19.67 -8.46
C ALA A 104 -5.45 -19.58 -7.14
N PRO A 105 -6.04 -19.87 -5.96
CA PRO A 105 -5.27 -20.01 -4.74
C PRO A 105 -4.57 -21.38 -4.72
N GLY A 106 -3.23 -21.37 -4.79
CA GLY A 106 -2.38 -22.55 -4.61
C GLY A 106 -1.72 -23.00 -5.91
N GLY A 107 -0.41 -22.77 -6.01
CA GLY A 107 0.39 -23.13 -7.18
C GLY A 107 0.33 -24.61 -7.51
N VAL A 108 -0.25 -24.93 -8.67
CA VAL A 108 -0.13 -26.23 -9.34
C VAL A 108 0.01 -25.97 -10.84
N ALA A 109 0.99 -26.63 -11.46
CA ALA A 109 1.34 -26.43 -12.86
C ALA A 109 0.18 -26.73 -13.81
N ALA A 110 0.04 -25.87 -14.82
CA ALA A 110 -0.94 -25.98 -15.89
C ALA A 110 -0.77 -27.28 -16.70
N ARG A 111 -1.52 -28.31 -16.34
CA ARG A 111 -1.99 -29.38 -17.23
C ARG A 111 -3.22 -30.01 -16.55
N ASP A 112 -4.37 -29.84 -17.20
CA ASP A 112 -5.70 -30.34 -16.83
C ASP A 112 -6.31 -29.79 -15.53
N MET A 113 -7.10 -28.71 -15.65
CA MET A 113 -8.02 -28.27 -14.58
C MET A 113 -9.46 -28.68 -14.91
N SER A 114 -10.04 -29.55 -14.07
CA SER A 114 -11.47 -29.89 -14.05
C SER A 114 -12.12 -29.24 -12.83
N TYR A 115 -13.11 -28.36 -13.04
CA TYR A 115 -13.87 -27.71 -11.96
C TYR A 115 -15.29 -28.29 -11.90
N SER A 116 -15.74 -28.73 -10.72
CA SER A 116 -17.09 -29.28 -10.49
C SER A 116 -17.86 -28.43 -9.48
N GLY A 117 -18.98 -27.82 -9.87
CA GLY A 117 -19.90 -27.09 -8.99
C GLY A 117 -21.36 -27.34 -9.36
N ASN A 118 -22.22 -27.56 -8.37
CA ASN A 118 -23.63 -27.93 -8.54
C ASN A 118 -24.53 -26.70 -8.81
N CYS A 119 -25.40 -26.77 -9.83
CA CYS A 119 -26.52 -25.84 -10.04
C CYS A 119 -27.88 -26.57 -9.88
N SER A 120 -28.86 -25.92 -9.23
CA SER A 120 -30.20 -26.48 -8.98
C SER A 120 -31.25 -26.05 -10.01
N GLU A 121 -32.23 -26.94 -10.22
CA GLU A 121 -33.25 -27.02 -11.29
C GLU A 121 -34.33 -25.91 -11.37
N ALA A 122 -34.20 -24.79 -10.66
CA ALA A 122 -35.31 -23.84 -10.49
C ALA A 122 -35.61 -22.93 -11.71
N ALA A 123 -34.97 -23.12 -12.87
CA ALA A 123 -35.10 -22.23 -14.04
C ALA A 123 -35.95 -22.78 -15.20
N MET A 124 -36.69 -23.88 -15.03
CA MET A 124 -37.50 -24.46 -16.11
C MET A 124 -39.02 -24.33 -15.87
N GLY A 125 -39.56 -23.19 -16.27
CA GLY A 125 -41.00 -22.98 -16.47
C GLY A 125 -41.45 -23.38 -17.90
N ARG A 126 -42.18 -24.50 -17.95
CA ARG A 126 -43.03 -25.11 -19.02
C ARG A 126 -42.98 -24.57 -20.47
N ARG A 127 -42.62 -25.51 -21.35
CA ARG A 127 -43.03 -25.74 -22.74
C ARG A 127 -42.86 -24.58 -23.74
N GLY A 128 -41.65 -24.54 -24.31
CA GLY A 128 -41.51 -24.64 -25.76
C GLY A 128 -41.60 -23.35 -26.55
N GLN A 129 -40.75 -22.37 -26.24
CA GLN A 129 -40.22 -21.37 -27.18
C GLN A 129 -39.13 -20.54 -26.47
N ILE A 130 -37.87 -20.98 -26.57
CA ILE A 130 -36.74 -20.08 -26.28
C ILE A 130 -36.48 -19.36 -27.59
N ALA A 131 -37.00 -18.13 -27.71
CA ALA A 131 -36.67 -17.26 -28.82
C ALA A 131 -35.20 -16.86 -28.72
N THR A 132 -34.32 -17.54 -29.44
CA THR A 132 -32.97 -17.07 -29.80
C THR A 132 -33.09 -15.93 -30.81
N GLY A 133 -33.57 -14.78 -30.34
CA GLY A 133 -33.59 -13.52 -31.08
C GLY A 133 -32.55 -12.57 -30.51
N VAL A 134 -31.35 -12.55 -31.08
CA VAL A 134 -30.38 -11.49 -30.82
C VAL A 134 -30.92 -10.20 -31.41
N VAL A 135 -31.53 -9.35 -30.59
CA VAL A 135 -31.83 -7.97 -30.97
C VAL A 135 -30.50 -7.22 -31.03
N VAL A 136 -29.95 -7.07 -32.25
CA VAL A 136 -28.83 -6.16 -32.50
C VAL A 136 -29.34 -4.72 -32.34
N ARG A 137 -29.32 -4.20 -31.11
CA ARG A 137 -29.36 -2.75 -30.92
C ARG A 137 -28.01 -2.21 -31.35
N ARG A 138 -28.01 -1.28 -32.33
CA ARG A 138 -26.84 -0.49 -32.72
C ARG A 138 -26.09 -0.07 -31.46
N THR A 139 -24.87 -0.57 -31.28
CA THR A 139 -23.97 -0.11 -30.23
C THR A 139 -23.57 1.33 -30.59
N PRO A 140 -23.86 2.32 -29.72
CA PRO A 140 -23.28 3.65 -29.90
C PRO A 140 -21.76 3.56 -29.75
N ALA A 141 -21.07 4.58 -30.28
CA ALA A 141 -19.63 4.84 -30.17
C ALA A 141 -19.03 4.53 -28.77
N PRO A 142 -17.70 4.32 -28.67
CA PRO A 142 -17.02 4.01 -27.40
C PRO A 142 -17.50 4.95 -26.28
N ARG A 143 -18.07 4.35 -25.21
CA ARG A 143 -18.69 5.08 -24.10
C ARG A 143 -17.67 6.04 -23.50
N THR A 144 -18.01 7.32 -23.47
CA THR A 144 -17.22 8.32 -22.75
C THR A 144 -17.27 8.06 -21.24
N THR A 145 -16.31 8.60 -20.49
CA THR A 145 -16.40 8.62 -19.01
C THR A 145 -17.69 9.27 -18.54
N ALA A 146 -18.22 10.25 -19.27
CA ALA A 146 -19.51 10.89 -19.00
C ALA A 146 -20.71 9.92 -19.14
N ASP A 147 -20.71 9.07 -20.18
CA ASP A 147 -21.76 8.05 -20.37
C ASP A 147 -21.76 7.01 -19.23
N SER A 148 -20.58 6.70 -18.69
CA SER A 148 -20.46 5.81 -17.52
C SER A 148 -21.07 6.43 -16.27
N VAL A 149 -20.83 7.73 -16.03
CA VAL A 149 -21.37 8.46 -14.87
C VAL A 149 -22.88 8.57 -14.95
N ALA A 150 -23.45 8.85 -16.12
CA ALA A 150 -24.89 8.96 -16.29
C ALA A 150 -25.61 7.66 -15.91
N MET A 151 -25.04 6.51 -16.31
CA MET A 151 -25.58 5.19 -15.96
C MET A 151 -25.48 4.91 -14.45
N ILE A 152 -24.32 5.18 -13.84
CA ILE A 152 -24.11 5.01 -12.40
C ILE A 152 -25.04 5.90 -11.60
N ARG A 153 -25.23 7.15 -12.01
CA ARG A 153 -26.17 8.08 -11.38
C ARG A 153 -27.58 7.52 -11.39
N ARG A 154 -28.04 6.97 -12.51
CA ARG A 154 -29.37 6.35 -12.60
C ARG A 154 -29.53 5.17 -11.62
N TRP A 155 -28.50 4.35 -11.44
CA TRP A 155 -28.54 3.24 -10.48
C TRP A 155 -28.46 3.72 -9.03
N ALA A 156 -27.67 4.77 -8.76
CA ALA A 156 -27.55 5.37 -7.44
C ALA A 156 -28.86 6.03 -7.00
N GLU A 157 -29.52 6.76 -7.90
CA GLU A 157 -30.86 7.33 -7.72
C GLU A 157 -31.93 6.24 -7.57
N GLY A 158 -31.74 5.10 -8.22
CA GLY A 158 -32.56 3.89 -8.03
C GLY A 158 -32.33 3.15 -6.71
N GLY A 159 -31.50 3.68 -5.81
CA GLY A 159 -31.28 3.13 -4.47
C GLY A 159 -30.25 2.01 -4.37
N ASN A 160 -29.45 1.75 -5.42
CA ASN A 160 -28.42 0.73 -5.36
C ASN A 160 -27.22 1.22 -4.51
N PRO A 161 -26.90 0.61 -3.36
CA PRO A 161 -25.88 1.12 -2.46
C PRO A 161 -24.46 1.12 -3.05
N MET A 162 -24.15 0.13 -3.91
CA MET A 162 -22.84 0.05 -4.57
C MET A 162 -22.68 1.16 -5.63
N ALA A 163 -23.73 1.45 -6.39
CA ALA A 163 -23.73 2.56 -7.34
C ALA A 163 -23.68 3.92 -6.62
N GLN A 164 -24.32 4.05 -5.46
CA GLN A 164 -24.20 5.23 -4.60
C GLN A 164 -22.75 5.41 -4.12
N ALA A 165 -22.08 4.34 -3.69
CA ALA A 165 -20.67 4.39 -3.26
C ALA A 165 -19.72 4.74 -4.43
N ASP A 166 -19.94 4.18 -5.62
CA ASP A 166 -19.13 4.52 -6.82
C ASP A 166 -19.36 5.98 -7.23
N LEU A 167 -20.61 6.44 -7.27
CA LEU A 167 -20.92 7.83 -7.57
C LEU A 167 -20.28 8.80 -6.56
N ALA A 168 -20.33 8.47 -5.28
CA ALA A 168 -19.68 9.22 -4.22
C ALA A 168 -18.16 9.31 -4.44
N SER A 169 -17.51 8.18 -4.76
CA SER A 169 -16.06 8.10 -5.04
C SER A 169 -15.65 8.90 -6.26
N ARG A 170 -16.56 9.05 -7.24
CA ARG A 170 -16.33 9.89 -8.42
C ARG A 170 -16.42 11.37 -8.09
N TYR A 171 -17.39 11.79 -7.29
CA TYR A 171 -17.45 13.16 -6.79
C TYR A 171 -16.27 13.49 -5.87
N ASP A 172 -15.82 12.55 -5.04
CA ASP A 172 -14.66 12.73 -4.17
C ASP A 172 -13.36 12.91 -4.98
N ARG A 173 -13.19 12.20 -6.10
CA ARG A 173 -11.97 12.26 -6.92
C ARG A 173 -12.06 13.14 -8.18
N GLY A 174 -13.23 13.70 -8.48
CA GLY A 174 -13.48 14.43 -9.73
C GLY A 174 -13.41 13.54 -11.00
N GLN A 175 -13.80 12.27 -10.90
CA GLN A 175 -13.67 11.30 -11.99
C GLN A 175 -14.93 11.26 -12.88
N GLY A 176 -14.88 11.95 -14.01
CA GLY A 176 -16.01 12.08 -14.93
C GLY A 176 -17.12 13.01 -14.43
N VAL A 177 -16.92 13.66 -13.29
CA VAL A 177 -17.74 14.72 -12.69
C VAL A 177 -16.81 15.79 -12.12
N VAL A 178 -17.30 17.01 -11.94
CA VAL A 178 -16.58 18.02 -11.16
C VAL A 178 -16.48 17.52 -9.72
N LYS A 179 -15.29 17.63 -9.11
CA LYS A 179 -15.09 17.24 -7.71
C LYS A 179 -16.03 18.04 -6.82
N ASP A 180 -16.77 17.36 -5.96
CA ASP A 180 -17.75 17.96 -5.07
C ASP A 180 -17.85 17.14 -3.79
N ASP A 181 -17.21 17.63 -2.72
CA ASP A 181 -17.18 16.94 -1.43
C ASP A 181 -18.57 16.88 -0.78
N ALA A 182 -19.46 17.85 -1.04
CA ALA A 182 -20.82 17.85 -0.48
C ALA A 182 -21.70 16.78 -1.16
N GLN A 183 -21.57 16.61 -2.48
CA GLN A 183 -22.21 15.49 -3.17
C GLN A 183 -21.60 14.16 -2.75
N ALA A 184 -20.27 14.08 -2.61
CA ALA A 184 -19.60 12.85 -2.19
C ALA A 184 -20.10 12.38 -0.82
N VAL A 185 -20.12 13.25 0.21
CA VAL A 185 -20.59 12.84 1.55
C VAL A 185 -22.06 12.45 1.55
N ARG A 186 -22.91 13.12 0.75
CA ARG A 186 -24.32 12.77 0.62
C ARG A 186 -24.50 11.36 0.05
N TRP A 187 -23.78 11.03 -1.03
CA TRP A 187 -23.87 9.71 -1.66
C TRP A 187 -23.19 8.62 -0.83
N PHE A 188 -22.07 8.91 -0.16
CA PHE A 188 -21.46 7.97 0.79
C PHE A 188 -22.40 7.66 1.96
N ARG A 189 -23.09 8.67 2.53
CA ARG A 189 -24.08 8.44 3.58
C ARG A 189 -25.22 7.53 3.10
N ALA A 190 -25.76 7.77 1.92
CA ALA A 190 -26.81 6.92 1.36
C ALA A 190 -26.33 5.47 1.18
N ALA A 191 -25.12 5.26 0.64
CA ALA A 191 -24.54 3.93 0.50
C ALA A 191 -24.25 3.26 1.86
N ALA A 192 -23.80 4.03 2.84
CA ALA A 192 -23.52 3.59 4.20
C ALA A 192 -24.80 3.16 4.93
N GLU A 193 -25.90 3.88 4.74
CA GLU A 193 -27.24 3.49 5.19
C GLU A 193 -27.73 2.22 4.49
N GLY A 194 -27.36 2.05 3.22
CA GLY A 194 -27.56 0.82 2.44
C GLY A 194 -26.64 -0.35 2.83
N GLY A 195 -25.81 -0.21 3.87
CA GLY A 195 -25.02 -1.30 4.44
C GLY A 195 -23.62 -1.50 3.84
N VAL A 196 -23.12 -0.58 3.00
CA VAL A 196 -21.78 -0.69 2.40
C VAL A 196 -20.70 -0.27 3.42
N PRO A 197 -19.83 -1.18 3.91
CA PRO A 197 -18.86 -0.85 4.96
C PRO A 197 -17.82 0.19 4.52
N GLU A 198 -17.37 0.14 3.26
CA GLU A 198 -16.44 1.12 2.68
C GLU A 198 -17.04 2.52 2.70
N ALA A 199 -18.35 2.63 2.43
CA ALA A 199 -19.05 3.90 2.45
C ALA A 199 -19.28 4.42 3.88
N MET A 200 -19.50 3.53 4.85
CA MET A 200 -19.52 3.89 6.28
C MET A 200 -18.17 4.48 6.69
N PHE A 201 -17.07 3.82 6.32
CA PHE A 201 -15.72 4.31 6.59
C PHE A 201 -15.43 5.65 5.89
N ALA A 202 -15.76 5.78 4.61
CA ALA A 202 -15.60 7.02 3.86
C ALA A 202 -16.43 8.18 4.46
N THR A 203 -17.67 7.92 4.87
CA THR A 203 -18.51 8.90 5.57
C THR A 203 -17.85 9.37 6.86
N GLY A 204 -17.30 8.45 7.65
CA GLY A 204 -16.53 8.77 8.85
C GLY A 204 -15.33 9.67 8.53
N ASN A 205 -14.56 9.37 7.48
CA ASN A 205 -13.40 10.18 7.07
C ASN A 205 -13.80 11.60 6.68
N MET A 206 -14.92 11.75 5.96
CA MET A 206 -15.41 13.08 5.57
C MET A 206 -15.88 13.89 6.78
N MET A 207 -16.55 13.26 7.75
CA MET A 207 -16.98 13.90 8.99
C MET A 207 -15.81 14.25 9.93
N MET A 208 -14.84 13.35 10.08
CA MET A 208 -13.64 13.55 10.90
C MET A 208 -12.84 14.77 10.44
N ASN A 209 -12.76 14.99 9.13
CA ASN A 209 -11.99 16.08 8.53
C ASN A 209 -12.84 17.31 8.15
N GLY A 210 -14.16 17.28 8.33
CA GLY A 210 -15.06 18.35 7.90
C GLY A 210 -15.10 18.58 6.38
N ARG A 211 -14.92 17.53 5.57
CA ARG A 211 -14.95 17.60 4.11
C ARG A 211 -16.38 17.47 3.59
N GLY A 212 -16.91 18.52 2.98
CA GLY A 212 -18.29 18.51 2.43
C GLY A 212 -19.40 18.46 3.49
N THR A 213 -19.04 18.48 4.78
CA THR A 213 -19.92 18.44 5.95
C THR A 213 -19.25 19.21 7.08
N ALA A 214 -20.00 19.66 8.09
CA ALA A 214 -19.39 20.14 9.33
C ALA A 214 -18.53 19.04 9.97
N ARG A 215 -17.40 19.44 10.57
CA ARG A 215 -16.52 18.52 11.31
C ARG A 215 -17.24 17.99 12.54
N ASP A 216 -17.29 16.67 12.66
CA ASP A 216 -17.92 15.96 13.77
C ASP A 216 -17.16 14.65 14.03
N GLU A 217 -16.21 14.70 14.97
CA GLU A 217 -15.34 13.56 15.27
C GLU A 217 -16.08 12.43 15.99
N ALA A 218 -17.01 12.77 16.89
CA ALA A 218 -17.79 11.79 17.63
C ALA A 218 -18.76 11.06 16.69
N GLY A 219 -19.44 11.79 15.80
CA GLY A 219 -20.27 11.20 14.75
C GLY A 219 -19.45 10.34 13.79
N ALA A 220 -18.23 10.75 13.43
CA ALA A 220 -17.33 9.95 12.61
C ALA A 220 -16.97 8.61 13.26
N VAL A 221 -16.69 8.60 14.57
CA VAL A 221 -16.43 7.36 15.32
C VAL A 221 -17.64 6.43 15.29
N GLY A 222 -18.87 6.98 15.38
CA GLY A 222 -20.09 6.21 15.19
C GLY A 222 -20.14 5.47 13.84
N TRP A 223 -19.75 6.14 12.75
CA TRP A 223 -19.65 5.52 11.43
C TRP A 223 -18.54 4.47 11.32
N TYR A 224 -17.36 4.74 11.86
CA TYR A 224 -16.28 3.74 11.89
C TYR A 224 -16.68 2.50 12.70
N THR A 225 -17.35 2.69 13.83
CA THR A 225 -17.86 1.57 14.65
C THR A 225 -18.84 0.70 13.87
N ARG A 226 -19.71 1.31 13.05
CA ARG A 226 -20.62 0.57 12.17
C ARG A 226 -19.86 -0.20 11.08
N ALA A 227 -18.86 0.42 10.46
CA ALA A 227 -18.01 -0.24 9.46
C ALA A 227 -17.26 -1.43 10.07
N ALA A 228 -16.67 -1.26 11.26
CA ALA A 228 -15.98 -2.30 12.01
C ALA A 228 -16.90 -3.46 12.38
N ARG A 229 -18.12 -3.18 12.86
CA ARG A 229 -19.14 -4.22 13.13
C ARG A 229 -19.57 -4.98 11.88
N ALA A 230 -19.40 -4.40 10.70
CA ALA A 230 -19.61 -5.06 9.42
C ALA A 230 -18.36 -5.80 8.89
N GLY A 231 -17.30 -5.92 9.70
CA GLY A 231 -16.06 -6.64 9.37
C GLY A 231 -15.04 -5.82 8.58
N TYR A 232 -15.18 -4.49 8.53
CA TYR A 232 -14.23 -3.64 7.81
C TYR A 232 -12.96 -3.42 8.63
N ARG A 233 -11.94 -4.25 8.40
CA ARG A 233 -10.67 -4.28 9.17
C ARG A 233 -9.92 -2.95 9.26
N ASP A 234 -10.01 -2.08 8.24
CA ASP A 234 -9.37 -0.77 8.30
C ASP A 234 -10.09 0.16 9.29
N ALA A 235 -11.40 0.01 9.47
CA ALA A 235 -12.14 0.72 10.52
C ALA A 235 -11.79 0.18 11.92
N GLU A 236 -11.63 -1.13 12.06
CA GLU A 236 -11.19 -1.74 13.33
C GLU A 236 -9.82 -1.21 13.75
N TYR A 237 -8.85 -1.19 12.83
CA TYR A 237 -7.54 -0.61 13.09
C TYR A 237 -7.62 0.89 13.40
N LEU A 238 -8.39 1.66 12.64
CA LEU A 238 -8.57 3.09 12.88
C LEU A 238 -9.20 3.38 14.24
N LEU A 239 -10.20 2.59 14.67
CA LEU A 239 -10.79 2.73 16.01
C LEU A 239 -9.74 2.52 17.10
N GLY A 240 -8.81 1.59 16.91
CA GLY A 240 -7.65 1.43 17.79
C GLY A 240 -6.85 2.74 17.93
N LEU A 241 -6.51 3.36 16.80
CA LEU A 241 -5.78 4.64 16.76
C LEU A 241 -6.58 5.79 17.41
N LEU A 242 -7.90 5.82 17.23
CA LEU A 242 -8.76 6.86 17.81
C LEU A 242 -8.87 6.72 19.32
N HIS A 243 -8.94 5.50 19.85
CA HIS A 243 -8.88 5.26 21.30
C HIS A 243 -7.49 5.51 21.88
N GLU A 244 -6.41 5.31 21.13
CA GLU A 244 -5.06 5.65 21.60
C GLU A 244 -4.86 7.18 21.68
N SER A 245 -5.34 7.91 20.67
CA SER A 245 -5.19 9.38 20.61
C SER A 245 -6.26 10.17 21.37
N GLY A 246 -7.39 9.55 21.72
CA GLY A 246 -8.53 10.24 22.33
C GLY A 246 -9.29 11.16 21.36
N ARG A 247 -9.14 10.98 20.05
CA ARG A 247 -9.78 11.84 19.04
C ARG A 247 -11.19 11.36 18.73
N GLY A 248 -12.19 12.18 19.06
CA GLY A 248 -13.62 11.84 18.92
C GLY A 248 -14.16 10.80 19.90
N VAL A 249 -13.31 10.17 20.71
CA VAL A 249 -13.66 9.21 21.78
C VAL A 249 -12.73 9.38 22.97
N PRO A 250 -13.14 9.00 24.19
CA PRO A 250 -12.23 8.95 25.33
C PRO A 250 -11.01 8.07 25.06
N ALA A 251 -9.83 8.58 25.41
CA ALA A 251 -8.59 7.83 25.29
C ALA A 251 -8.60 6.61 26.21
N SER A 252 -8.22 5.44 25.69
CA SER A 252 -8.11 4.21 26.45
C SER A 252 -7.22 3.21 25.72
N GLU A 253 -6.08 2.86 26.32
CA GLU A 253 -5.18 1.86 25.78
C GLU A 253 -5.81 0.46 25.76
N ALA A 254 -6.66 0.14 26.73
CA ALA A 254 -7.36 -1.15 26.77
C ALA A 254 -8.37 -1.28 25.63
N GLU A 255 -9.10 -0.21 25.32
CA GLU A 255 -10.02 -0.17 24.18
C GLU A 255 -9.25 -0.22 22.85
N ALA A 256 -8.14 0.53 22.76
CA ALA A 256 -7.28 0.51 21.59
C ALA A 256 -6.76 -0.91 21.31
N LEU A 257 -6.24 -1.58 22.32
CA LEU A 257 -5.76 -2.96 22.22
C LEU A 257 -6.86 -3.92 21.78
N ARG A 258 -8.09 -3.79 22.30
CA ARG A 258 -9.20 -4.64 21.86
C ARG A 258 -9.49 -4.47 20.38
N TRP A 259 -9.53 -3.23 19.88
CA TRP A 259 -9.76 -2.96 18.46
C TRP A 259 -8.61 -3.43 17.57
N TYR A 260 -7.36 -3.25 18.00
CA TYR A 260 -6.20 -3.79 17.29
C TYR A 260 -6.21 -5.32 17.22
N ARG A 261 -6.61 -6.01 18.31
CA ARG A 261 -6.78 -7.47 18.34
C ARG A 261 -7.82 -7.93 17.33
N LEU A 262 -8.98 -7.26 17.29
CA LEU A 262 -10.02 -7.59 16.32
C LEU A 262 -9.52 -7.43 14.86
N ALA A 263 -8.85 -6.31 14.57
CA ALA A 263 -8.24 -6.08 13.26
C ALA A 263 -7.20 -7.17 12.91
N ALA A 264 -6.36 -7.54 13.88
CA ALA A 264 -5.34 -8.57 13.74
C ALA A 264 -5.95 -9.96 13.47
N GLU A 265 -7.02 -10.30 14.18
CA GLU A 265 -7.79 -11.54 13.99
C GLU A 265 -8.35 -11.62 12.57
N HIS A 266 -8.88 -10.50 12.06
CA HIS A 266 -9.34 -10.35 10.66
C HIS A 266 -8.19 -10.11 9.65
N GLY A 267 -6.96 -10.39 10.04
CA GLY A 267 -5.82 -10.45 9.13
C GLY A 267 -5.26 -9.09 8.69
N LYS A 268 -5.43 -8.04 9.51
CA LYS A 268 -4.75 -6.75 9.33
C LYS A 268 -3.34 -6.81 9.96
N PRO A 269 -2.25 -6.79 9.17
CA PRO A 269 -0.89 -6.88 9.71
C PRO A 269 -0.54 -5.76 10.68
N GLU A 270 -1.01 -4.54 10.41
CA GLU A 270 -0.78 -3.37 11.25
C GLU A 270 -1.47 -3.53 12.62
N GLY A 271 -2.64 -4.17 12.65
CA GLY A 271 -3.32 -4.54 13.90
C GLY A 271 -2.49 -5.53 14.70
N ALA A 272 -2.03 -6.62 14.05
CA ALA A 272 -1.17 -7.62 14.70
C ALA A 272 0.13 -7.01 15.25
N ARG A 273 0.75 -6.09 14.50
CA ARG A 273 1.91 -5.34 14.96
C ARG A 273 1.61 -4.55 16.23
N MET A 274 0.52 -3.78 16.23
CA MET A 274 0.15 -2.96 17.40
C MET A 274 -0.15 -3.81 18.63
N VAL A 275 -0.85 -4.94 18.48
CA VAL A 275 -1.05 -5.89 19.59
C VAL A 275 0.29 -6.38 20.13
N GLY A 276 1.20 -6.79 19.25
CA GLY A 276 2.53 -7.23 19.65
C GLY A 276 3.31 -6.18 20.45
N LEU A 277 3.33 -4.93 19.98
CA LEU A 277 4.01 -3.83 20.65
C LEU A 277 3.39 -3.46 22.00
N MET A 278 2.06 -3.36 22.06
CA MET A 278 1.34 -3.04 23.29
C MET A 278 1.52 -4.12 24.36
N THR A 279 1.46 -5.40 23.96
CA THR A 279 1.69 -6.51 24.89
C THR A 279 3.15 -6.62 25.33
N ALA A 280 4.13 -6.31 24.47
CA ALA A 280 5.55 -6.27 24.86
C ALA A 280 5.88 -5.14 25.84
N THR A 281 5.13 -4.05 25.79
CA THR A 281 5.33 -2.86 26.64
C THR A 281 4.41 -2.83 27.86
N GLY A 282 3.39 -3.67 27.91
CA GLY A 282 2.37 -3.66 28.97
C GLY A 282 1.39 -2.48 28.86
N ARG A 283 1.19 -1.93 27.67
CA ARG A 283 0.21 -0.86 27.41
C ARG A 283 -1.17 -1.46 27.20
N GLY A 284 -2.15 -1.03 27.99
CA GLY A 284 -3.53 -1.57 27.94
C GLY A 284 -3.68 -3.05 28.34
N THR A 285 -2.61 -3.73 28.76
CA THR A 285 -2.60 -5.14 29.19
C THR A 285 -1.38 -5.43 30.08
N ALA A 286 -1.36 -6.55 30.80
CA ALA A 286 -0.14 -7.03 31.43
C ALA A 286 0.92 -7.35 30.35
N ARG A 287 2.20 -7.10 30.67
CA ARG A 287 3.30 -7.41 29.75
C ARG A 287 3.44 -8.92 29.56
N ASP A 288 3.45 -9.36 28.30
CA ASP A 288 3.70 -10.75 27.91
C ASP A 288 4.56 -10.77 26.63
N ASP A 289 5.87 -10.94 26.80
CA ASP A 289 6.81 -10.96 25.68
C ASP A 289 6.59 -12.18 24.77
N ALA A 290 6.04 -13.30 25.27
CA ALA A 290 5.79 -14.49 24.47
C ALA A 290 4.55 -14.32 23.57
N GLU A 291 3.47 -13.71 24.08
CA GLU A 291 2.33 -13.31 23.26
C GLU A 291 2.73 -12.24 22.24
N ALA A 292 3.51 -11.24 22.66
CA ALA A 292 4.01 -10.22 21.76
C ALA A 292 4.79 -10.79 20.58
N LEU A 293 5.69 -11.75 20.84
CA LEU A 293 6.47 -12.43 19.81
C LEU A 293 5.56 -13.09 18.76
N ARG A 294 4.51 -13.81 19.20
CA ARG A 294 3.58 -14.51 18.29
C ARG A 294 2.83 -13.53 17.38
N TRP A 295 2.36 -12.41 17.92
CA TRP A 295 1.68 -11.39 17.12
C TRP A 295 2.61 -10.70 16.13
N LEU A 296 3.84 -10.36 16.56
CA LEU A 296 4.85 -9.78 15.69
C LEU A 296 5.30 -10.74 14.60
N GLN A 297 5.42 -12.04 14.90
CA GLN A 297 5.67 -13.08 13.89
C GLN A 297 4.56 -13.10 12.84
N ARG A 298 3.29 -13.12 13.25
CA ARG A 298 2.14 -13.10 12.32
C ARG A 298 2.14 -11.85 11.44
N ALA A 299 2.41 -10.67 11.99
CA ALA A 299 2.53 -9.43 11.22
C ALA A 299 3.72 -9.48 10.24
N SER A 300 4.86 -10.00 10.69
CA SER A 300 6.08 -10.14 9.88
C SER A 300 5.89 -11.12 8.71
N GLU A 301 5.20 -12.23 8.94
CA GLU A 301 4.86 -13.21 7.90
C GLU A 301 3.92 -12.62 6.84
N ALA A 302 3.08 -11.67 7.23
CA ALA A 302 2.22 -10.91 6.32
C ALA A 302 2.93 -9.72 5.62
N GLY A 303 4.24 -9.55 5.82
CA GLY A 303 5.04 -8.55 5.11
C GLY A 303 5.22 -7.21 5.84
N ASP A 304 4.80 -7.08 7.09
CA ASP A 304 4.99 -5.85 7.87
C ASP A 304 6.47 -5.68 8.29
N ALA A 305 7.16 -4.71 7.67
CA ALA A 305 8.59 -4.47 7.91
C ALA A 305 8.90 -3.91 9.31
N GLU A 306 7.96 -3.16 9.90
CA GLU A 306 8.09 -2.62 11.26
C GLU A 306 8.00 -3.75 12.31
N ALA A 307 7.12 -4.72 12.08
CA ALA A 307 7.02 -5.93 12.87
C ALA A 307 8.29 -6.78 12.74
N MET A 308 8.85 -6.92 11.53
CA MET A 308 10.12 -7.64 11.31
C MET A 308 11.28 -6.98 12.08
N GLY A 309 11.36 -5.64 12.10
CA GLY A 309 12.35 -4.90 12.88
C GLY A 309 12.19 -5.14 14.39
N SER A 310 10.95 -5.11 14.88
CA SER A 310 10.63 -5.40 16.28
C SER A 310 11.00 -6.84 16.67
N LEU A 311 10.72 -7.79 15.77
CA LEU A 311 11.04 -9.20 15.95
C LEU A 311 12.56 -9.44 15.97
N ALA A 312 13.32 -8.74 15.12
CA ALA A 312 14.78 -8.77 15.17
C ALA A 312 15.32 -8.34 16.54
N GLY A 313 14.78 -7.25 17.11
CA GLY A 313 15.13 -6.80 18.45
C GLY A 313 14.74 -7.79 19.57
N MET A 314 13.62 -8.50 19.43
CA MET A 314 13.23 -9.55 20.38
C MET A 314 14.17 -10.75 20.36
N TYR A 315 14.56 -11.23 19.18
CA TYR A 315 15.56 -12.30 19.05
C TYR A 315 16.95 -11.87 19.52
N ALA A 316 17.36 -10.61 19.28
CA ALA A 316 18.64 -10.12 19.75
C ALA A 316 18.70 -10.05 21.29
N GLY A 317 17.61 -9.59 21.93
CA GLY A 317 17.53 -9.41 23.37
C GLY A 317 16.99 -10.61 24.15
N GLY A 318 16.58 -11.69 23.50
CA GLY A 318 15.96 -12.86 24.15
C GLY A 318 14.63 -12.55 24.84
N ARG A 319 13.82 -11.63 24.28
CA ARG A 319 12.50 -11.27 24.84
C ARG A 319 11.43 -12.20 24.29
N GLY A 320 10.81 -13.00 25.16
CA GLY A 320 9.78 -13.97 24.76
C GLY A 320 10.31 -15.18 23.98
N VAL A 321 11.62 -15.24 23.76
CA VAL A 321 12.32 -16.30 23.02
C VAL A 321 13.76 -16.39 23.52
N VAL A 322 14.42 -17.54 23.34
CA VAL A 322 15.87 -17.64 23.59
C VAL A 322 16.60 -16.72 22.61
N ALA A 323 17.56 -15.94 23.12
CA ALA A 323 18.33 -15.01 22.31
C ALA A 323 19.04 -15.74 21.16
N SER A 324 18.95 -15.19 19.95
CA SER A 324 19.50 -15.78 18.74
C SER A 324 19.91 -14.68 17.76
N MET A 325 21.22 -14.39 17.74
CA MET A 325 21.77 -13.40 16.82
C MET A 325 21.57 -13.77 15.33
N PRO A 326 21.71 -15.05 14.90
CA PRO A 326 21.40 -15.43 13.53
C PRO A 326 19.94 -15.14 13.11
N GLN A 327 18.97 -15.42 13.99
CA GLN A 327 17.57 -15.09 13.70
C GLN A 327 17.32 -13.59 13.73
N ALA A 328 17.94 -12.86 14.67
CA ALA A 328 17.86 -11.41 14.70
C ALA A 328 18.37 -10.79 13.40
N LEU A 329 19.51 -11.24 12.88
CA LEU A 329 20.07 -10.79 11.61
C LEU A 329 19.19 -11.14 10.42
N GLN A 330 18.59 -12.33 10.39
CA GLN A 330 17.68 -12.72 9.32
C GLN A 330 16.45 -11.80 9.27
N TRP A 331 15.82 -11.53 10.42
CA TRP A 331 14.68 -10.62 10.50
C TRP A 331 15.06 -9.17 10.21
N MET A 332 16.21 -8.72 10.70
CA MET A 332 16.74 -7.38 10.42
C MET A 332 16.97 -7.16 8.93
N ARG A 333 17.57 -8.14 8.24
CA ARG A 333 17.75 -8.09 6.79
C ARG A 333 16.40 -7.97 6.07
N ARG A 334 15.42 -8.80 6.41
CA ARG A 334 14.08 -8.75 5.80
C ARG A 334 13.38 -7.41 6.06
N ALA A 335 13.48 -6.89 7.28
CA ALA A 335 12.96 -5.57 7.64
C ALA A 335 13.64 -4.47 6.81
N ALA A 336 14.96 -4.53 6.65
CA ALA A 336 15.72 -3.58 5.84
C ALA A 336 15.31 -3.61 4.36
N GLU A 337 15.17 -4.81 3.80
CA GLU A 337 14.67 -5.04 2.44
C GLU A 337 13.26 -4.46 2.27
N GLY A 338 12.40 -4.65 3.29
CA GLY A 338 11.03 -4.13 3.38
C GLY A 338 10.88 -2.64 3.70
N GLY A 339 11.99 -1.90 3.86
CA GLY A 339 11.94 -0.43 4.02
C GLY A 339 12.02 0.09 5.46
N HIS A 340 12.19 -0.77 6.47
CA HIS A 340 12.31 -0.32 7.86
C HIS A 340 13.64 0.42 8.09
N GLY A 341 13.58 1.72 8.31
CA GLY A 341 14.75 2.62 8.30
C GLY A 341 15.82 2.29 9.34
N GLU A 342 15.42 1.93 10.57
CA GLU A 342 16.38 1.51 11.60
C GLU A 342 17.07 0.19 11.23
N SER A 343 16.33 -0.78 10.68
CA SER A 343 16.95 -2.02 10.22
C SER A 343 17.85 -1.81 9.01
N GLN A 344 17.52 -0.91 8.08
CA GLN A 344 18.41 -0.55 6.98
C GLN A 344 19.73 0.02 7.50
N TYR A 345 19.67 0.93 8.47
CA TYR A 345 20.86 1.49 9.12
C TYR A 345 21.68 0.44 9.87
N ASN A 346 21.04 -0.36 10.73
CA ASN A 346 21.75 -1.38 11.52
C ASN A 346 22.34 -2.47 10.62
N TYR A 347 21.61 -2.89 9.58
CA TYR A 347 22.11 -3.88 8.64
C TYR A 347 23.23 -3.32 7.76
N ALA A 348 23.19 -2.03 7.40
CA ALA A 348 24.29 -1.36 6.72
C ALA A 348 25.58 -1.42 7.55
N LEU A 349 25.51 -1.12 8.85
CA LEU A 349 26.66 -1.21 9.76
C LEU A 349 27.23 -2.63 9.82
N VAL A 350 26.36 -3.63 9.91
CA VAL A 350 26.76 -5.05 9.92
C VAL A 350 27.51 -5.42 8.63
N LEU A 351 27.02 -5.00 7.48
CA LEU A 351 27.65 -5.25 6.18
C LEU A 351 28.98 -4.50 6.02
N MET A 352 29.09 -3.27 6.52
CA MET A 352 30.33 -2.49 6.41
C MET A 352 31.44 -2.99 7.34
N GLN A 353 31.09 -3.47 8.54
CA GLN A 353 32.06 -3.91 9.55
C GLN A 353 32.52 -5.37 9.36
N GLY A 354 31.68 -6.22 8.78
CA GLY A 354 32.05 -7.63 8.52
C GLY A 354 32.13 -8.53 9.76
N GLN A 355 31.57 -8.11 10.91
CA GLN A 355 31.70 -8.83 12.18
C GLN A 355 30.72 -10.00 12.35
N LEU A 356 29.52 -9.89 11.77
CA LEU A 356 28.44 -10.89 11.89
C LEU A 356 28.13 -11.60 10.58
N VAL A 357 28.51 -11.00 9.46
CA VAL A 357 28.46 -11.52 8.10
C VAL A 357 29.73 -11.07 7.38
N ALA A 358 30.09 -11.68 6.26
CA ALA A 358 31.21 -11.19 5.46
C ALA A 358 31.00 -9.73 5.06
N ALA A 359 32.07 -8.93 5.11
CA ALA A 359 31.99 -7.51 4.78
C ALA A 359 31.55 -7.32 3.31
N ASP A 360 30.56 -6.46 3.11
CA ASP A 360 30.07 -6.00 1.82
C ASP A 360 29.80 -4.50 1.91
N ILE A 361 30.87 -3.71 1.79
CA ILE A 361 30.84 -2.25 1.90
C ILE A 361 29.89 -1.64 0.85
N PRO A 362 29.90 -2.04 -0.44
CA PRO A 362 28.94 -1.54 -1.42
C PRO A 362 27.47 -1.77 -1.03
N ALA A 363 27.12 -2.98 -0.59
CA ALA A 363 25.75 -3.28 -0.15
C ALA A 363 25.40 -2.51 1.13
N GLY A 364 26.34 -2.39 2.07
CA GLY A 364 26.17 -1.59 3.28
C GLY A 364 25.90 -0.11 2.98
N MET A 365 26.68 0.48 2.08
CA MET A 365 26.47 1.86 1.62
C MET A 365 25.13 2.03 0.90
N ALA A 366 24.68 1.04 0.12
CA ALA A 366 23.37 1.08 -0.51
C ALA A 366 22.23 1.07 0.53
N MET A 367 22.33 0.23 1.56
CA MET A 367 21.34 0.19 2.65
C MET A 367 21.34 1.48 3.48
N LEU A 368 22.52 2.04 3.77
CA LEU A 368 22.63 3.31 4.48
C LEU A 368 21.98 4.47 3.70
N ARG A 369 22.21 4.54 2.37
CA ARG A 369 21.55 5.53 1.51
C ARG A 369 20.03 5.38 1.54
N ARG A 370 19.52 4.14 1.44
CA ARG A 370 18.07 3.87 1.56
C ARG A 370 17.52 4.35 2.91
N ALA A 371 18.22 4.11 4.02
CA ALA A 371 17.82 4.60 5.34
C ALA A 371 17.77 6.13 5.38
N ALA A 372 18.81 6.79 4.87
CA ALA A 372 18.92 8.24 4.87
C ALA A 372 17.86 8.91 3.97
N GLU A 373 17.64 8.37 2.77
CA GLU A 373 16.61 8.81 1.82
C GLU A 373 15.20 8.54 2.34
N GLY A 374 14.99 7.42 3.04
CA GLY A 374 13.76 7.09 3.75
C GLY A 374 13.50 7.98 4.99
N GLY A 375 14.42 8.88 5.33
CA GLY A 375 14.23 9.86 6.38
C GLY A 375 14.68 9.41 7.78
N TYR A 376 15.43 8.32 7.90
CA TYR A 376 15.95 7.85 9.18
C TYR A 376 17.12 8.73 9.65
N GLY A 377 16.93 9.48 10.74
CA GLY A 377 17.83 10.56 11.18
C GLY A 377 19.27 10.10 11.44
N ARG A 378 19.47 8.96 12.12
CA ARG A 378 20.82 8.40 12.35
C ARG A 378 21.49 7.94 11.05
N GLY A 379 20.71 7.46 10.08
CA GLY A 379 21.21 7.14 8.75
C GLY A 379 21.69 8.38 7.99
N GLN A 380 20.94 9.48 8.08
CA GLN A 380 21.33 10.76 7.51
C GLN A 380 22.58 11.33 8.17
N GLU A 381 22.68 11.25 9.50
CA GLU A 381 23.87 11.67 10.26
C GLU A 381 25.11 10.89 9.83
N LEU A 382 25.04 9.56 9.83
CA LEU A 382 26.18 8.71 9.45
C LEU A 382 26.58 8.96 8.00
N LEU A 383 25.62 9.08 7.08
CA LEU A 383 25.93 9.38 5.68
C LEU A 383 26.62 10.75 5.54
N GLY A 384 26.20 11.75 6.33
CA GLY A 384 26.88 13.05 6.42
C GLY A 384 28.33 12.91 6.91
N ASN A 385 28.57 12.10 7.95
CA ASN A 385 29.91 11.83 8.47
C ASN A 385 30.81 11.17 7.42
N LEU A 386 30.29 10.21 6.67
CA LEU A 386 31.05 9.53 5.61
C LEU A 386 31.45 10.49 4.48
N TYR A 387 30.56 11.40 4.07
CA TYR A 387 30.91 12.47 3.11
C TYR A 387 31.92 13.46 3.67
N TYR A 388 31.84 13.78 4.96
CA TYR A 388 32.79 14.68 5.60
C TYR A 388 34.21 14.09 5.63
N LEU A 389 34.32 12.79 5.97
CA LEU A 389 35.60 12.09 6.08
C LEU A 389 36.14 11.57 4.74
N GLY A 390 35.28 11.44 3.73
CA GLY A 390 35.65 10.76 2.48
C GLY A 390 35.78 9.25 2.64
N GLU A 391 35.06 8.66 3.61
CA GLU A 391 35.09 7.23 3.88
C GLU A 391 34.03 6.50 3.03
N ASN A 392 34.47 5.59 2.16
CA ASN A 392 33.61 4.82 1.24
C ASN A 392 32.83 5.66 0.20
N VAL A 393 32.95 6.99 0.26
CA VAL A 393 32.42 7.97 -0.70
C VAL A 393 33.45 9.09 -0.89
N PRO A 394 33.50 9.77 -2.06
CA PRO A 394 34.35 10.96 -2.21
C PRO A 394 33.98 12.04 -1.18
N ALA A 395 34.99 12.65 -0.56
CA ALA A 395 34.77 13.70 0.42
C ALA A 395 34.00 14.89 -0.19
N SER A 396 32.98 15.37 0.50
CA SER A 396 32.18 16.53 0.10
C SER A 396 31.56 17.19 1.32
N ASP A 397 32.10 18.35 1.69
CA ASP A 397 31.54 19.19 2.77
C ASP A 397 30.11 19.63 2.46
N ALA A 398 29.82 19.91 1.19
CA ALA A 398 28.48 20.31 0.76
C ALA A 398 27.48 19.16 0.95
N ASP A 399 27.89 17.91 0.70
CA ASP A 399 27.03 16.74 0.87
C ASP A 399 26.84 16.43 2.36
N ALA A 400 27.91 16.54 3.15
CA ALA A 400 27.87 16.41 4.60
C ALA A 400 26.87 17.42 5.21
N VAL A 401 26.98 18.70 4.86
CA VAL A 401 26.05 19.75 5.33
C VAL A 401 24.62 19.46 4.90
N ARG A 402 24.39 19.01 3.65
CA ARG A 402 23.03 18.66 3.19
C ARG A 402 22.40 17.53 4.02
N TRP A 403 23.14 16.47 4.30
CA TRP A 403 22.63 15.35 5.08
C TRP A 403 22.47 15.68 6.57
N TRP A 404 23.44 16.37 7.16
CA TRP A 404 23.32 16.85 8.54
C TRP A 404 22.18 17.84 8.71
N THR A 405 21.87 18.69 7.73
CA THR A 405 20.69 19.58 7.79
C THR A 405 19.40 18.78 7.96
N ARG A 406 19.19 17.75 7.13
CA ARG A 406 18.00 16.89 7.23
C ARG A 406 17.91 16.15 8.57
N ALA A 407 19.04 15.69 9.09
CA ALA A 407 19.11 15.01 10.39
C ALA A 407 18.92 15.98 11.57
N ALA A 408 19.47 17.20 11.47
CA ALA A 408 19.39 18.24 12.48
C ALA A 408 17.96 18.75 12.68
N GLU A 409 17.21 18.91 11.58
CA GLU A 409 15.77 19.23 11.60
C GLU A 409 14.94 18.17 12.32
N LYS A 410 15.39 16.91 12.32
CA LYS A 410 14.78 15.78 13.05
C LYS A 410 15.24 15.67 14.51
N GLY A 411 16.07 16.60 14.98
CA GLY A 411 16.52 16.61 16.38
C GLY A 411 17.70 15.68 16.67
N VAL A 412 18.45 15.22 15.66
CA VAL A 412 19.61 14.34 15.88
C VAL A 412 20.79 15.16 16.45
N PRO A 413 21.21 14.96 17.72
CA PRO A 413 22.13 15.90 18.38
C PRO A 413 23.52 16.01 17.74
N GLY A 414 24.08 14.90 17.26
CA GLY A 414 25.39 14.92 16.59
C GLY A 414 25.32 15.63 15.24
N ALA A 415 24.26 15.44 14.46
CA ALA A 415 24.04 16.20 13.23
C ALA A 415 23.83 17.70 13.48
N GLN A 416 23.10 18.08 14.53
CA GLN A 416 22.95 19.49 14.94
C GLN A 416 24.32 20.10 15.29
N SER A 417 25.14 19.39 16.05
CA SER A 417 26.49 19.84 16.40
C SER A 417 27.38 19.97 15.17
N ASN A 418 27.45 18.94 14.32
CA ASN A 418 28.26 18.93 13.11
C ASN A 418 27.85 20.07 12.15
N LEU A 419 26.55 20.23 11.90
CA LEU A 419 26.04 21.31 11.07
C LEU A 419 26.39 22.69 11.65
N GLY A 420 26.19 22.86 12.96
CA GLY A 420 26.52 24.10 13.65
C GLY A 420 27.99 24.49 13.49
N GLN A 421 28.90 23.53 13.64
CA GLN A 421 30.33 23.73 13.43
C GLN A 421 30.68 24.11 11.98
N MET A 422 30.05 23.46 10.99
CA MET A 422 30.27 23.74 9.57
C MET A 422 29.82 25.16 9.19
N LEU A 423 28.63 25.55 9.65
CA LEU A 423 28.08 26.90 9.43
C LEU A 423 28.92 27.97 10.13
N ALA A 424 29.45 27.70 11.33
CA ALA A 424 30.30 28.65 12.03
C ALA A 424 31.61 28.97 11.26
N ARG A 425 32.06 28.04 10.42
CA ARG A 425 33.28 28.15 9.62
C ARG A 425 33.02 28.56 8.17
N GLY A 426 31.77 28.49 7.70
CA GLY A 426 31.44 28.65 6.28
C GLY A 426 31.99 27.52 5.41
N ARG A 427 32.08 26.30 5.96
CA ARG A 427 32.58 25.11 5.27
C ARG A 427 31.39 24.31 4.74
N GLY A 428 31.38 23.98 3.45
CA GLY A 428 30.28 23.25 2.79
C GLY A 428 28.97 24.03 2.61
N ALA A 429 28.81 25.16 3.30
CA ALA A 429 27.71 26.12 3.15
C ALA A 429 28.19 27.53 3.54
N PRO A 430 27.51 28.60 3.10
CA PRO A 430 27.83 29.96 3.54
C PRO A 430 27.83 30.09 5.05
N ARG A 431 28.75 30.90 5.57
CA ARG A 431 28.85 31.15 7.01
C ARG A 431 27.57 31.84 7.51
N ASP A 432 26.96 31.25 8.55
CA ASP A 432 25.81 31.82 9.25
C ASP A 432 26.01 31.63 10.76
N ASP A 433 26.46 32.69 11.43
CA ASP A 433 26.79 32.66 12.85
C ASP A 433 25.55 32.47 13.73
N VAL A 434 24.37 32.96 13.31
CA VAL A 434 23.14 32.79 14.08
C VAL A 434 22.62 31.36 13.94
N ALA A 435 22.54 30.84 12.71
CA ALA A 435 22.12 29.46 12.49
C ALA A 435 23.11 28.46 13.12
N ALA A 436 24.40 28.71 13.03
CA ALA A 436 25.43 27.92 13.70
C ALA A 436 25.19 27.83 15.21
N ALA A 437 24.96 28.98 15.85
CA ALA A 437 24.74 29.06 17.29
C ALA A 437 23.44 28.38 17.72
N VAL A 438 22.38 28.46 16.91
CA VAL A 438 21.11 27.74 17.14
C VAL A 438 21.35 26.24 17.14
N TRP A 439 22.02 25.70 16.12
CA TRP A 439 22.26 24.27 16.02
C TRP A 439 23.20 23.74 17.10
N LEU A 440 24.23 24.50 17.48
CA LEU A 440 25.12 24.14 18.60
C LEU A 440 24.39 24.18 19.95
N ASP A 441 23.42 25.08 20.14
CA ASP A 441 22.59 25.11 21.36
C ASP A 441 21.60 23.94 21.44
N LEU A 442 21.09 23.48 20.29
CA LEU A 442 20.20 22.33 20.21
C LEU A 442 20.97 21.01 20.36
N GLY A 443 22.14 20.88 19.74
CA GLY A 443 22.97 19.68 19.74
C GLY A 443 23.93 19.56 20.93
N ARG A 444 23.80 20.41 21.95
CA ARG A 444 24.80 20.60 23.02
C ARG A 444 25.24 19.31 23.71
N GLU A 445 24.38 18.31 23.81
CA GLU A 445 24.71 17.00 24.38
C GLU A 445 25.86 16.32 23.64
N ALA A 446 25.88 16.41 22.30
CA ALA A 446 26.95 15.83 21.48
C ALA A 446 28.27 16.64 21.56
N LEU A 447 28.23 17.90 22.01
CA LEU A 447 29.42 18.73 22.23
C LEU A 447 30.15 18.41 23.55
N ALA A 448 29.57 17.60 24.44
CA ALA A 448 30.13 17.34 25.76
C ALA A 448 31.53 16.70 25.70
N ASP A 449 31.77 15.86 24.69
CA ASP A 449 33.05 15.16 24.48
C ASP A 449 33.86 15.69 23.29
N ASP A 450 33.30 16.62 22.49
CA ASP A 450 33.96 17.23 21.34
C ASP A 450 34.69 18.55 21.71
N GLU A 451 36.00 18.45 21.99
CA GLU A 451 36.85 19.58 22.35
C GLU A 451 36.97 20.62 21.23
N GLU A 452 37.08 20.16 19.98
CA GLU A 452 37.15 21.03 18.83
C GLU A 452 35.82 21.79 18.68
N GLY A 453 34.70 21.06 18.77
CA GLY A 453 33.33 21.56 18.87
C GLY A 453 33.16 22.71 19.83
N ARG A 454 33.58 22.51 21.09
CA ARG A 454 33.50 23.53 22.15
C ARG A 454 34.36 24.75 21.86
N THR A 455 35.54 24.56 21.27
CA THR A 455 36.43 25.65 20.90
C THR A 455 35.80 26.54 19.82
N ILE A 456 35.16 25.92 18.83
CA ILE A 456 34.43 26.65 17.76
C ILE A 456 33.23 27.39 18.34
N ASP A 457 32.44 26.75 19.20
CA ASP A 457 31.28 27.39 19.84
C ASP A 457 31.75 28.59 20.68
N ALA A 458 32.79 28.46 21.50
CA ALA A 458 33.33 29.58 22.27
C ALA A 458 33.77 30.76 21.37
N ALA A 459 34.50 30.48 20.29
CA ALA A 459 34.90 31.49 19.31
C ALA A 459 33.71 32.11 18.57
N LEU A 460 32.64 31.35 18.34
CA LEU A 460 31.38 31.83 17.78
C LEU A 460 30.64 32.73 18.78
N ARG A 461 30.54 32.35 20.05
CA ARG A 461 29.83 33.17 21.06
C ARG A 461 30.52 34.51 21.29
N ALA A 462 31.84 34.56 21.20
CA ALA A 462 32.63 35.79 21.36
C ALA A 462 32.34 36.86 20.28
N ARG A 463 31.94 36.44 19.07
CA ARG A 463 31.68 37.34 17.93
C ARG A 463 30.21 37.72 17.75
N LEU A 464 29.27 37.04 18.41
CA LEU A 464 27.85 37.39 18.31
C LEU A 464 27.57 38.74 18.96
N THR A 465 26.75 39.56 18.31
CA THR A 465 26.19 40.78 18.91
C THR A 465 25.08 40.44 19.92
N PRO A 466 24.71 41.36 20.82
CA PRO A 466 23.55 41.17 21.70
C PRO A 466 22.26 40.85 20.94
N ALA A 467 22.02 41.51 19.80
CA ALA A 467 20.84 41.26 18.97
C ALA A 467 20.83 39.85 18.38
N GLN A 468 21.98 39.39 17.87
CA GLN A 468 22.12 38.02 17.36
C GLN A 468 21.96 36.97 18.47
N ARG A 469 22.49 37.23 19.68
CA ARG A 469 22.26 36.33 20.82
C ARG A 469 20.77 36.21 21.18
N ALA A 470 20.05 37.32 21.20
CA ALA A 470 18.61 37.32 21.44
C ALA A 470 17.86 36.52 20.36
N GLU A 471 18.28 36.67 19.10
CA GLU A 471 17.71 35.92 17.99
C GLU A 471 17.94 34.40 18.10
N VAL A 472 19.16 33.99 18.50
CA VAL A 472 19.48 32.57 18.74
C VAL A 472 18.54 31.98 19.80
N GLN A 473 18.38 32.66 20.94
CA GLN A 473 17.49 32.18 22.01
C GLN A 473 16.03 32.07 21.54
N ARG A 474 15.56 33.04 20.75
CA ARG A 474 14.22 33.00 20.17
C ARG A 474 14.01 31.78 19.26
N ARG A 475 14.95 31.53 18.34
CA ARG A 475 14.87 30.39 17.40
C ARG A 475 14.97 29.04 18.10
N VAL A 476 15.85 28.91 19.09
CA VAL A 476 15.97 27.69 19.92
C VAL A 476 14.66 27.42 20.68
N ALA A 477 14.08 28.46 21.29
CA ALA A 477 12.81 28.33 22.00
C ALA A 477 11.65 27.96 21.06
N GLU A 478 11.61 28.52 19.86
CA GLU A 478 10.63 28.16 18.83
C GLU A 478 10.79 26.72 18.35
N TRP A 479 12.03 26.29 18.08
CA TRP A 479 12.32 24.92 17.68
C TRP A 479 11.89 23.92 18.78
N ARG A 480 12.26 24.18 20.04
CA ARG A 480 11.87 23.32 21.17
C ARG A 480 10.36 23.28 21.39
N ARG A 481 9.64 24.38 21.16
CA ARG A 481 8.17 24.38 21.22
C ARG A 481 7.53 23.56 20.11
N THR A 482 8.15 23.51 18.94
CA THR A 482 7.61 22.80 17.77
C THR A 482 8.03 21.33 17.72
N HIS A 483 9.13 20.95 18.40
CA HIS A 483 9.74 19.61 18.32
C HIS A 483 9.87 18.89 19.69
N GLY A 484 9.54 19.54 20.81
CA GLY A 484 9.69 18.99 22.17
C GLY A 484 8.38 18.57 22.85
N GLY A 485 7.36 18.22 22.06
CA GLY A 485 6.04 17.76 22.53
C GLY A 485 5.92 16.25 22.57
#